data_AF-A0AAE1C7S5-F1
#
_entry.id   AF-A0AAE1C7S5-F1
#
_cell.length_a   1.000
_cell.length_b   1.000
_cell.length_c   1.000
_cell.angle_alpha   90.00
_cell.angle_beta   90.00
_cell.angle_gamma   90.00
#
_symmetry.space_group_name_H-M   'P 1'
#
loop_
_entity.id
_entity.type
_entity.pdbx_description
1 polymer ?
#
loop_
_entity_poly.entity_id
_entity_poly.type
_entity_poly.pdbx_seq_one_letter_code
_entity_poly.pdbx_strand_id
1 'polypeptide(L)'
;MSRFTPLDPSTFVPLDTFTSPTSQPPPRPPTNRGSENAPQTSDPEPLNPQPIEPHENCAVFITKLPADIKYPELFSALAKFRLGAIFSAHILPPPSRHIQTAAAEVIFFAPAGAQTLLRVAAANVRGKNKNRRRPAGLGALLVREQNAQVQPSRQTVGAYTGPLPASRVVVVKGPEGVVGLENVKELLKFKLGRLDTVAASQVVSQGTVVVRLEFAGYEPAEAAKRAAEGAFGKQPRVSCVVYLHVREVAKARRWR
;
A
#
# COMPACT_ATOMS: atom_id res chain seq x y z
N MET A 1 -2.63 11.61 -43.91
CA MET A 1 -2.60 10.27 -44.53
C MET A 1 -1.20 9.70 -44.36
N SER A 2 -0.94 9.01 -43.24
CA SER A 2 0.39 8.43 -42.94
C SER A 2 0.50 7.05 -43.58
N ARG A 3 1.54 6.86 -44.38
CA ARG A 3 1.84 5.59 -45.06
C ARG A 3 2.46 4.61 -44.07
N PHE A 4 1.78 3.48 -43.86
CA PHE A 4 2.35 2.32 -43.20
C PHE A 4 3.31 1.62 -44.18
N THR A 5 4.57 1.47 -43.80
CA THR A 5 5.49 0.55 -44.47
C THR A 5 5.32 -0.85 -43.88
N PRO A 6 5.13 -1.89 -44.72
CA PRO A 6 5.05 -3.28 -44.25
C PRO A 6 6.42 -3.77 -43.77
N LEU A 7 6.43 -4.52 -42.67
CA LEU A 7 7.61 -5.17 -42.13
C LEU A 7 7.98 -6.40 -42.95
N ASP A 8 9.29 -6.56 -43.16
CA ASP A 8 9.92 -7.64 -43.92
C ASP A 8 9.74 -9.00 -43.21
N PRO A 9 9.18 -10.03 -43.87
CA PRO A 9 8.96 -11.35 -43.27
C PRO A 9 10.24 -12.18 -43.10
N SER A 10 11.40 -11.72 -43.56
CA SER A 10 12.66 -12.50 -43.52
C SER A 10 13.41 -12.48 -42.17
N THR A 11 12.92 -11.75 -41.15
CA THR A 11 13.54 -11.73 -39.81
C THR A 11 13.03 -12.80 -38.84
N PHE A 12 12.21 -13.75 -39.27
CA PHE A 12 11.77 -14.86 -38.43
C PHE A 12 12.83 -15.98 -38.40
N VAL A 13 13.57 -16.05 -37.31
CA VAL A 13 14.47 -17.17 -37.00
C VAL A 13 13.61 -18.38 -36.57
N PRO A 14 13.82 -19.58 -37.14
CA PRO A 14 13.05 -20.76 -36.78
C PRO A 14 13.31 -21.16 -35.32
N LEU A 15 12.22 -21.40 -34.59
CA LEU A 15 12.18 -21.79 -33.18
C LEU A 15 12.33 -23.31 -33.02
N ASP A 16 13.40 -23.88 -33.56
CA ASP A 16 13.71 -25.30 -33.34
C ASP A 16 15.20 -25.45 -33.11
N THR A 17 15.57 -25.62 -31.84
CA THR A 17 16.66 -26.44 -31.28
C THR A 17 17.03 -25.85 -29.91
N PHE A 18 16.17 -26.06 -28.91
CA PHE A 18 16.54 -25.90 -27.50
C PHE A 18 16.86 -27.29 -26.95
N THR A 19 18.10 -27.72 -27.12
CA THR A 19 18.64 -28.91 -26.44
C THR A 19 18.79 -28.56 -24.96
N SER A 20 17.97 -29.16 -24.12
CA SER A 20 18.06 -29.03 -22.66
C SER A 20 19.45 -29.47 -22.17
N PRO A 21 20.21 -28.60 -21.47
CA PRO A 21 21.41 -29.06 -20.81
C PRO A 21 21.04 -29.99 -19.65
N THR A 22 21.58 -31.21 -19.70
CA THR A 22 21.55 -32.21 -18.63
C THR A 22 21.88 -31.56 -17.28
N SER A 23 20.90 -31.53 -16.38
CA SER A 23 21.06 -31.02 -15.02
C SER A 23 21.91 -31.97 -14.19
N GLN A 24 23.22 -31.80 -14.21
CA GLN A 24 24.07 -32.36 -13.17
C GLN A 24 24.12 -31.34 -12.02
N PRO A 25 23.65 -31.69 -10.80
CA PRO A 25 23.72 -30.77 -9.68
C PRO A 25 25.19 -30.42 -9.38
N PRO A 26 25.52 -29.15 -9.11
CA PRO A 26 26.89 -28.76 -8.81
C PRO A 26 27.40 -29.56 -7.59
N PRO A 27 28.69 -29.95 -7.58
CA PRO A 27 29.28 -30.62 -6.43
C PRO A 27 29.13 -29.72 -5.20
N ARG A 28 28.64 -30.31 -4.10
CA ARG A 28 28.45 -29.59 -2.84
C ARG A 28 29.77 -28.96 -2.41
N PRO A 29 29.80 -27.68 -2.03
CA PRO A 29 31.01 -27.08 -1.48
C PRO A 29 31.46 -27.89 -0.26
N PRO A 30 32.78 -28.05 -0.04
CA PRO A 30 33.29 -28.72 1.14
C PRO A 30 32.73 -28.02 2.37
N THR A 31 32.12 -28.79 3.26
CA THR A 31 31.68 -28.35 4.59
C THR A 31 32.91 -27.92 5.38
N ASN A 32 33.27 -26.63 5.24
CA ASN A 32 34.18 -25.98 6.16
C ASN A 32 33.51 -25.93 7.53
N ARG A 33 33.89 -26.89 8.38
CA ARG A 33 33.84 -26.77 9.84
C ARG A 33 34.62 -25.53 10.21
N GLY A 34 33.93 -24.43 10.48
CA GLY A 34 34.59 -23.17 10.83
C GLY A 34 33.61 -22.04 11.04
N SER A 35 33.03 -21.97 12.24
CA SER A 35 32.91 -20.76 13.07
C SER A 35 31.77 -20.97 14.09
N GLU A 36 32.11 -21.46 15.28
CA GLU A 36 31.20 -21.58 16.43
C GLU A 36 30.93 -20.22 17.12
N ASN A 37 31.33 -19.10 16.50
CA ASN A 37 31.20 -17.76 17.07
C ASN A 37 30.24 -16.83 16.30
N ALA A 38 29.36 -17.37 15.46
CA ALA A 38 28.25 -16.57 14.96
C ALA A 38 27.34 -16.22 16.16
N PRO A 39 27.12 -14.94 16.49
CA PRO A 39 26.18 -14.58 17.54
C PRO A 39 24.85 -15.23 17.20
N GLN A 40 24.33 -16.03 18.14
CA GLN A 40 22.99 -16.59 18.05
C GLN A 40 22.02 -15.42 17.95
N THR A 41 21.69 -15.00 16.73
CA THR A 41 20.50 -14.20 16.47
C THR A 41 19.36 -15.12 16.83
N SER A 42 18.85 -14.98 18.06
CA SER A 42 17.56 -15.49 18.47
C SER A 42 16.58 -15.15 17.35
N ASP A 43 16.05 -16.17 16.67
CA ASP A 43 15.05 -15.97 15.65
C ASP A 43 13.93 -15.11 16.27
N PRO A 44 13.56 -13.98 15.64
CA PRO A 44 12.52 -13.11 16.20
C PRO A 44 11.26 -13.95 16.37
N GLU A 45 10.76 -13.96 17.61
CA GLU A 45 9.54 -14.68 17.98
C GLU A 45 8.43 -14.40 16.96
N PRO A 46 7.73 -15.43 16.45
CA PRO A 46 6.76 -15.25 15.37
C PRO A 46 5.69 -14.24 15.80
N LEU A 47 5.66 -13.13 15.09
CA LEU A 47 4.81 -11.99 15.43
C LEU A 47 3.35 -12.40 15.37
N ASN A 48 2.66 -12.28 16.50
CA ASN A 48 1.27 -12.67 16.61
C ASN A 48 0.42 -11.67 15.80
N PRO A 49 -0.22 -12.08 14.69
CA PRO A 49 -0.96 -11.17 13.81
C PRO A 49 -2.08 -10.48 14.59
N GLN A 50 -2.12 -9.14 14.55
CA GLN A 50 -3.16 -8.38 15.23
C GLN A 50 -4.37 -8.18 14.29
N PRO A 51 -5.60 -8.32 14.81
CA PRO A 51 -6.79 -8.01 14.03
C PRO A 51 -6.85 -6.51 13.75
N ILE A 52 -7.18 -6.13 12.52
CA ILE A 52 -7.43 -4.74 12.16
C ILE A 52 -8.81 -4.35 12.66
N GLU A 53 -8.91 -3.22 13.35
CA GLU A 53 -10.19 -2.68 13.76
C GLU A 53 -11.11 -2.43 12.54
N PRO A 54 -12.42 -2.74 12.61
CA PRO A 54 -13.31 -2.64 11.44
C PRO A 54 -13.35 -1.25 10.80
N HIS A 55 -13.07 -0.20 11.57
CA HIS A 55 -13.08 1.17 11.09
C HIS A 55 -11.79 1.57 10.35
N GLU A 56 -10.68 0.87 10.58
CA GLU A 56 -9.40 1.09 9.91
C GLU A 56 -9.21 0.18 8.69
N ASN A 57 -10.03 -0.86 8.58
CA ASN A 57 -9.94 -1.84 7.52
C ASN A 57 -10.22 -1.22 6.15
N CYS A 58 -9.21 -1.24 5.29
CA CYS A 58 -9.29 -0.76 3.91
C CYS A 58 -9.66 -1.85 2.90
N ALA A 59 -9.87 -3.09 3.36
CA ALA A 59 -10.11 -4.24 2.51
C ALA A 59 -11.48 -4.89 2.79
N VAL A 60 -12.12 -5.36 1.72
CA VAL A 60 -13.40 -6.08 1.78
C VAL A 60 -13.31 -7.37 1.00
N PHE A 61 -13.99 -8.38 1.50
CA PHE A 61 -14.14 -9.67 0.87
C PHE A 61 -15.56 -9.80 0.29
N ILE A 62 -15.65 -9.97 -1.03
CA ILE A 62 -16.88 -10.06 -1.78
C ILE A 62 -17.09 -11.51 -2.21
N THR A 63 -18.23 -12.11 -1.89
CA THR A 63 -18.57 -13.50 -2.22
C THR A 63 -19.86 -13.58 -3.01
N LYS A 64 -20.17 -14.78 -3.53
CA LYS A 64 -21.32 -15.04 -4.40
C LYS A 64 -21.28 -14.22 -5.69
N LEU A 65 -20.09 -14.08 -6.26
CA LEU A 65 -19.91 -13.51 -7.59
C LEU A 65 -20.14 -14.60 -8.65
N PRO A 66 -20.52 -14.24 -9.89
CA PRO A 66 -20.56 -15.18 -11.00
C PRO A 66 -19.22 -15.92 -11.18
N ALA A 67 -19.25 -17.21 -11.48
CA ALA A 67 -18.03 -18.05 -11.58
C ALA A 67 -17.00 -17.51 -12.61
N ASP A 68 -17.49 -16.90 -13.68
CA ASP A 68 -16.73 -16.40 -14.82
C ASP A 68 -16.48 -14.88 -14.77
N ILE A 69 -16.80 -14.23 -13.64
CA ILE A 69 -16.72 -12.78 -13.48
C ILE A 69 -15.36 -12.22 -13.92
N LYS A 70 -15.40 -11.09 -14.63
CA LYS A 70 -14.20 -10.36 -15.05
C LYS A 70 -14.05 -9.03 -14.31
N TYR A 71 -12.81 -8.53 -14.26
CA TYR A 71 -12.49 -7.24 -13.64
C TYR A 71 -13.37 -6.07 -14.13
N PRO A 72 -13.64 -5.89 -15.43
CA PRO A 72 -14.48 -4.78 -15.89
C PRO A 72 -15.89 -4.82 -15.31
N GLU A 73 -16.47 -6.01 -15.13
CA GLU A 73 -17.82 -6.18 -14.58
C GLU A 73 -17.86 -5.89 -13.09
N LEU A 74 -16.87 -6.40 -12.34
CA LEU A 74 -16.70 -6.11 -10.93
C LEU A 74 -16.55 -4.60 -10.70
N PHE A 75 -15.67 -3.93 -11.45
CA PHE A 75 -15.46 -2.48 -11.30
C PHE A 75 -16.68 -1.67 -11.75
N SER A 76 -17.39 -2.09 -12.80
CA SER A 76 -18.64 -1.45 -13.23
C SER A 76 -19.73 -1.55 -12.16
N ALA A 77 -19.80 -2.67 -11.44
CA ALA A 77 -20.72 -2.82 -10.31
C ALA A 77 -20.34 -1.93 -9.11
N LEU A 78 -19.04 -1.87 -8.78
CA LEU A 78 -18.52 -1.06 -7.66
C LEU A 78 -18.61 0.45 -7.92
N ALA A 79 -18.42 0.90 -9.16
CA ALA A 79 -18.42 2.31 -9.54
C ALA A 79 -19.73 3.04 -9.19
N LYS A 80 -20.85 2.31 -9.14
CA LYS A 80 -22.19 2.84 -8.83
C LYS A 80 -22.28 3.49 -7.44
N PHE A 81 -21.41 3.10 -6.50
CA PHE A 81 -21.49 3.50 -5.09
C PHE A 81 -20.53 4.63 -4.70
N ARG A 82 -19.78 5.19 -5.65
CA ARG A 82 -18.82 6.30 -5.40
C ARG A 82 -17.85 6.01 -4.24
N LEU A 83 -17.25 4.82 -4.23
CA LEU A 83 -16.43 4.30 -3.13
C LEU A 83 -15.04 4.95 -2.99
N GLY A 84 -14.66 5.85 -3.90
CA GLY A 84 -13.30 6.39 -4.00
C GLY A 84 -12.37 5.51 -4.82
N ALA A 85 -11.06 5.69 -4.66
CA ALA A 85 -10.04 4.96 -5.43
C ALA A 85 -9.80 3.56 -4.86
N ILE A 86 -9.82 2.57 -5.76
CA ILE A 86 -9.44 1.17 -5.46
C ILE A 86 -7.93 1.06 -5.66
N PHE A 87 -7.23 0.55 -4.65
CA PHE A 87 -5.80 0.26 -4.69
C PHE A 87 -5.52 -1.02 -5.48
N SER A 88 -6.23 -2.09 -5.15
CA SER A 88 -6.09 -3.39 -5.79
C SER A 88 -7.39 -4.18 -5.71
N ALA A 89 -7.59 -5.08 -6.66
CA ALA A 89 -8.63 -6.08 -6.61
C ALA A 89 -8.08 -7.42 -7.09
N HIS A 90 -8.46 -8.49 -6.41
CA HIS A 90 -8.05 -9.85 -6.74
C HIS A 90 -9.29 -10.74 -6.83
N ILE A 91 -9.60 -11.22 -8.03
CA ILE A 91 -10.71 -12.17 -8.24
C ILE A 91 -10.18 -13.57 -7.95
N LEU A 92 -10.83 -14.23 -7.00
CA LEU A 92 -10.59 -15.61 -6.61
C LEU A 92 -11.55 -16.49 -7.41
N PRO A 93 -11.05 -17.32 -8.36
CA PRO A 93 -11.90 -18.24 -9.09
C PRO A 93 -12.55 -19.24 -8.11
N PRO A 94 -13.64 -19.91 -8.51
CA PRO A 94 -14.29 -20.87 -7.65
C PRO A 94 -13.33 -22.00 -7.26
N PRO A 95 -13.29 -22.41 -5.98
CA PRO A 95 -12.28 -23.35 -5.48
C PRO A 95 -12.47 -24.78 -5.99
N SER A 96 -13.66 -25.12 -6.49
CA SER A 96 -13.97 -26.44 -7.01
C SER A 96 -15.08 -26.35 -8.07
N ARG A 97 -15.24 -27.41 -8.87
CA ARG A 97 -16.31 -27.50 -9.89
C ARG A 97 -17.73 -27.49 -9.30
N HIS A 98 -17.88 -27.82 -8.01
CA HIS A 98 -19.17 -27.84 -7.32
C HIS A 98 -19.61 -26.47 -6.81
N ILE A 99 -18.65 -25.59 -6.51
CA ILE A 99 -18.94 -24.23 -6.09
C ILE A 99 -18.90 -23.37 -7.35
N GLN A 100 -20.06 -22.91 -7.82
CA GLN A 100 -20.17 -22.10 -9.05
C GLN A 100 -20.15 -20.59 -8.76
N THR A 101 -19.47 -20.18 -7.69
CA THR A 101 -19.35 -18.77 -7.34
C THR A 101 -17.91 -18.40 -7.11
N ALA A 102 -17.49 -17.31 -7.74
CA ALA A 102 -16.21 -16.67 -7.46
C ALA A 102 -16.31 -15.82 -6.18
N ALA A 103 -15.14 -15.40 -5.70
CA ALA A 103 -15.00 -14.37 -4.69
C ALA A 103 -14.03 -13.29 -5.19
N ALA A 104 -13.97 -12.16 -4.50
CA ALA A 104 -12.97 -11.15 -4.77
C ALA A 104 -12.55 -10.46 -3.48
N GLU A 105 -11.27 -10.14 -3.38
CA GLU A 105 -10.76 -9.22 -2.37
C GLU A 105 -10.52 -7.86 -3.03
N VAL A 106 -11.05 -6.80 -2.42
CA VAL A 106 -10.91 -5.42 -2.93
C VAL A 106 -10.33 -4.55 -1.83
N ILE A 107 -9.24 -3.87 -2.15
CA ILE A 107 -8.49 -2.99 -1.25
C ILE A 107 -8.64 -1.56 -1.74
N PHE A 108 -9.05 -0.66 -0.86
CA PHE A 108 -9.21 0.77 -1.13
C PHE A 108 -8.00 1.55 -0.63
N PHE A 109 -7.76 2.73 -1.22
CA PHE A 109 -6.75 3.66 -0.70
C PHE A 109 -7.13 4.29 0.65
N ALA A 110 -8.41 4.24 1.03
CA ALA A 110 -8.93 4.82 2.26
C ALA A 110 -10.03 3.93 2.86
N PRO A 111 -10.13 3.86 4.20
CA PRO A 111 -11.11 3.00 4.89
C PRO A 111 -12.56 3.41 4.59
N ALA A 112 -12.80 4.68 4.27
CA ALA A 112 -14.11 5.20 3.91
C ALA A 112 -14.77 4.44 2.73
N GLY A 113 -13.98 3.96 1.76
CA GLY A 113 -14.48 3.19 0.63
C GLY A 113 -15.01 1.82 1.06
N ALA A 114 -14.21 1.08 1.84
CA ALA A 114 -14.58 -0.22 2.41
C ALA A 114 -15.84 -0.10 3.29
N GLN A 115 -15.86 0.87 4.21
CA GLN A 115 -17.01 1.12 5.09
C GLN A 115 -18.28 1.48 4.33
N THR A 116 -18.17 2.25 3.24
CA THR A 116 -19.33 2.60 2.41
C THR A 116 -19.90 1.36 1.74
N LEU A 117 -19.06 0.50 1.18
CA LEU A 117 -19.52 -0.74 0.55
C LEU A 117 -20.14 -1.71 1.56
N LEU A 118 -19.57 -1.81 2.77
CA LEU A 118 -20.15 -2.63 3.85
C LEU A 118 -21.53 -2.13 4.28
N ARG A 119 -21.71 -0.81 4.41
CA ARG A 119 -23.02 -0.20 4.72
C ARG A 119 -24.05 -0.46 3.63
N VAL A 120 -23.65 -0.32 2.37
CA VAL A 120 -24.46 -0.68 1.19
C VAL A 120 -24.91 -2.13 1.31
N ALA A 121 -24.00 -3.07 1.53
CA ALA A 121 -24.33 -4.48 1.64
C ALA A 121 -25.27 -4.78 2.82
N ALA A 122 -25.01 -4.21 4.00
CA ALA A 122 -25.80 -4.42 5.21
C ALA A 122 -27.25 -3.92 5.09
N ALA A 123 -27.48 -2.83 4.35
CA ALA A 123 -28.81 -2.30 4.10
C ALA A 123 -29.74 -3.31 3.39
N ASN A 124 -29.18 -4.25 2.62
CA ASN A 124 -29.96 -5.24 1.87
C ASN A 124 -30.47 -6.40 2.73
N VAL A 125 -29.77 -6.73 3.81
CA VAL A 125 -30.15 -7.86 4.69
C VAL A 125 -31.39 -7.51 5.52
N ARG A 126 -31.57 -6.23 5.89
CA ARG A 126 -32.69 -5.78 6.74
C ARG A 126 -34.01 -5.54 5.99
N GLY A 127 -34.01 -5.71 4.66
CA GLY A 127 -35.12 -5.34 3.78
C GLY A 127 -36.28 -6.34 3.66
N LYS A 128 -36.43 -7.34 4.54
CA LYS A 128 -37.60 -8.24 4.52
C LYS A 128 -38.89 -7.60 5.05
N ASN A 129 -38.80 -6.40 5.64
CA ASN A 129 -39.97 -5.69 6.14
C ASN A 129 -40.65 -4.93 4.98
N LYS A 130 -41.71 -5.51 4.41
CA LYS A 130 -42.44 -5.01 3.22
C LYS A 130 -42.92 -3.55 3.33
N ASN A 131 -43.01 -3.01 4.56
CA ASN A 131 -43.54 -1.66 4.82
C ASN A 131 -42.50 -0.55 4.95
N ARG A 132 -41.19 -0.84 4.89
CA ARG A 132 -40.16 0.22 4.91
C ARG A 132 -39.73 0.54 3.48
N ARG A 133 -40.27 1.65 2.96
CA ARG A 133 -39.77 2.32 1.75
C ARG A 133 -38.25 2.46 1.90
N ARG A 134 -37.51 1.73 1.06
CA ARG A 134 -36.03 1.78 1.07
C ARG A 134 -35.62 3.21 0.70
N PRO A 135 -34.62 3.80 1.37
CA PRO A 135 -34.01 5.02 0.87
C PRO A 135 -33.50 4.75 -0.55
N ALA A 136 -34.06 5.47 -1.51
CA ALA A 136 -33.70 5.36 -2.91
C ALA A 136 -32.20 5.70 -3.05
N GLY A 137 -31.37 4.71 -3.38
CA GLY A 137 -29.96 4.95 -3.74
C GLY A 137 -28.93 3.98 -3.16
N LEU A 138 -29.18 3.30 -2.04
CA LEU A 138 -28.29 2.24 -1.54
C LEU A 138 -28.85 0.86 -1.89
N GLY A 139 -28.70 0.49 -3.17
CA GLY A 139 -29.10 -0.83 -3.67
C GLY A 139 -28.13 -1.94 -3.28
N ALA A 140 -28.53 -3.19 -3.50
CA ALA A 140 -27.63 -4.33 -3.39
C ALA A 140 -26.45 -4.22 -4.35
N LEU A 141 -25.30 -4.77 -3.94
CA LEU A 141 -24.20 -4.99 -4.87
C LEU A 141 -24.62 -6.11 -5.83
N LEU A 142 -25.26 -5.72 -6.92
CA LEU A 142 -25.70 -6.63 -7.96
C LEU A 142 -24.64 -6.71 -9.05
N VAL A 143 -24.18 -7.93 -9.32
CA VAL A 143 -23.31 -8.25 -10.45
C VAL A 143 -24.06 -9.24 -11.34
N ARG A 144 -24.41 -8.84 -12.56
CA ARG A 144 -25.27 -9.64 -13.47
C ARG A 144 -26.53 -10.16 -12.75
N GLU A 145 -27.23 -9.28 -12.05
CA GLU A 145 -28.45 -9.59 -11.26
C GLU A 145 -28.21 -10.50 -10.03
N GLN A 146 -27.01 -11.05 -9.84
CA GLN A 146 -26.65 -11.82 -8.65
C GLN A 146 -26.31 -10.89 -7.49
N ASN A 147 -26.89 -11.17 -6.32
CA ASN A 147 -26.64 -10.41 -5.10
C ASN A 147 -25.33 -10.86 -4.43
N ALA A 148 -24.28 -10.07 -4.62
CA ALA A 148 -22.99 -10.31 -3.99
C ALA A 148 -23.04 -10.00 -2.49
N GLN A 149 -22.37 -10.81 -1.69
CA GLN A 149 -22.22 -10.57 -0.27
C GLN A 149 -20.90 -9.88 0.00
N VAL A 150 -20.89 -8.88 0.87
CA VAL A 150 -19.68 -8.13 1.24
C VAL A 150 -19.45 -8.30 2.73
N GLN A 151 -18.22 -8.64 3.10
CA GLN A 151 -17.76 -8.78 4.49
C GLN A 151 -16.43 -8.03 4.65
N PRO A 152 -16.06 -7.60 5.86
CA PRO A 152 -14.72 -7.07 6.10
C PRO A 152 -13.67 -8.13 5.75
N SER A 153 -12.56 -7.73 5.13
CA SER A 153 -11.46 -8.66 4.93
C SER A 153 -10.89 -9.09 6.29
N ARG A 154 -10.51 -10.36 6.42
CA ARG A 154 -9.89 -10.92 7.63
C ARG A 154 -8.36 -10.83 7.59
N GLN A 155 -7.81 -10.01 6.68
CA GLN A 155 -6.38 -9.74 6.68
C GLN A 155 -5.96 -9.19 8.04
N THR A 156 -4.92 -9.79 8.60
CA THR A 156 -4.25 -9.33 9.80
C THR A 156 -3.02 -8.53 9.41
N VAL A 157 -2.70 -7.52 10.21
CA VAL A 157 -1.41 -6.83 10.06
C VAL A 157 -0.44 -7.62 10.94
N GLY A 158 0.67 -8.06 10.36
CA GLY A 158 1.77 -8.59 11.17
C GLY A 158 2.14 -7.52 12.19
N ALA A 159 2.12 -7.86 13.48
CA ALA A 159 2.47 -6.91 14.53
C ALA A 159 3.85 -6.32 14.22
N TYR A 160 3.93 -5.07 13.80
CA TYR A 160 5.22 -4.46 13.51
C TYR A 160 5.84 -4.05 14.85
N THR A 161 6.68 -4.93 15.41
CA THR A 161 7.42 -4.67 16.66
C THR A 161 8.83 -4.14 16.41
N GLY A 162 9.25 -4.00 15.15
CA GLY A 162 10.50 -3.32 14.80
C GLY A 162 10.43 -1.81 15.10
N PRO A 163 11.58 -1.13 15.21
CA PRO A 163 11.61 0.33 15.08
C PRO A 163 10.90 0.68 13.76
N LEU A 164 9.86 1.53 13.81
CA LEU A 164 9.03 1.93 12.65
C LEU A 164 9.86 1.94 11.36
N PRO A 165 9.39 1.34 10.25
CA PRO A 165 10.19 1.24 9.03
C PRO A 165 10.73 2.64 8.73
N ALA A 166 12.05 2.75 8.64
CA ALA A 166 12.71 4.02 8.42
C ALA A 166 11.98 4.72 7.28
N SER A 167 11.59 5.98 7.45
CA SER A 167 11.00 6.75 6.37
C SER A 167 12.04 7.70 5.81
N ARG A 168 11.97 7.93 4.49
CA ARG A 168 12.78 8.95 3.81
C ARG A 168 12.26 10.37 4.04
N VAL A 169 11.24 10.54 4.88
CA VAL A 169 10.59 11.82 5.13
C VAL A 169 10.77 12.20 6.60
N VAL A 170 11.46 13.32 6.81
CA VAL A 170 11.59 13.95 8.11
C VAL A 170 10.64 15.15 8.15
N VAL A 171 9.81 15.22 9.20
CA VAL A 171 8.93 16.35 9.45
C VAL A 171 9.35 17.03 10.74
N VAL A 172 9.65 18.31 10.66
CA VAL A 172 9.98 19.17 11.80
C VAL A 172 8.83 20.15 11.99
N LYS A 173 8.22 20.16 13.17
CA LYS A 173 7.09 21.02 13.52
C LYS A 173 7.48 21.92 14.69
N GLY A 174 7.19 23.21 14.60
CA GLY A 174 7.39 24.13 15.72
C GLY A 174 6.97 25.56 15.40
N PRO A 175 7.24 26.54 16.29
CA PRO A 175 6.87 27.94 16.09
C PRO A 175 7.55 28.54 14.86
N GLU A 176 6.88 29.45 14.15
CA GLU A 176 7.41 30.08 12.93
C GLU A 176 8.75 30.80 13.10
N GLY A 177 8.97 31.43 14.26
CA GLY A 177 10.25 32.09 14.58
C GLY A 177 11.42 31.13 14.84
N VAL A 178 11.15 29.82 15.00
CA VAL A 178 12.16 28.80 15.32
C VAL A 178 12.33 27.85 14.15
N VAL A 179 11.22 27.29 13.68
CA VAL A 179 11.17 26.25 12.65
C VAL A 179 10.82 26.90 11.31
N GLY A 180 11.85 27.39 10.62
CA GLY A 180 11.76 27.84 9.23
C GLY A 180 12.43 26.84 8.29
N LEU A 181 11.98 26.74 7.03
CA LEU A 181 12.59 25.84 6.05
C LEU A 181 14.11 26.05 5.92
N GLU A 182 14.54 27.31 5.82
CA GLU A 182 15.96 27.65 5.70
C GLU A 182 16.71 27.37 7.00
N ASN A 183 16.15 27.73 8.16
CA ASN A 183 16.74 27.41 9.47
C ASN A 183 16.97 25.91 9.65
N VAL A 184 15.99 25.07 9.28
CA VAL A 184 16.11 23.62 9.38
C VAL A 184 17.16 23.09 8.40
N LYS A 185 17.21 23.61 7.16
CA LYS A 185 18.23 23.21 6.18
C LYS A 185 19.64 23.59 6.62
N GLU A 186 19.84 24.82 7.08
CA GLU A 186 21.14 25.31 7.55
C GLU A 186 21.62 24.51 8.75
N LEU A 187 20.73 24.27 9.71
CA LEU A 187 21.02 23.44 10.88
C LEU A 187 21.46 22.02 10.47
N LEU A 188 20.72 21.38 9.57
CA LEU A 188 21.05 20.03 9.12
C LEU A 188 22.33 20.00 8.29
N LYS A 189 22.57 20.98 7.42
CA LYS A 189 23.85 21.15 6.71
C LYS A 189 25.01 21.30 7.69
N PHE A 190 24.83 22.12 8.73
CA PHE A 190 25.86 22.34 9.76
C PHE A 190 26.16 21.04 10.54
N LYS A 191 25.14 20.25 10.88
CA LYS A 191 25.30 19.01 11.66
C LYS A 191 25.79 17.81 10.83
N LEU A 192 25.37 17.70 9.58
CA LEU A 192 25.67 16.55 8.72
C LEU A 192 26.80 16.83 7.72
N GLY A 193 27.24 18.08 7.58
CA GLY A 193 28.20 18.54 6.57
C GLY A 193 27.58 18.64 5.17
N ARG A 194 26.85 17.60 4.74
CA ARG A 194 26.17 17.55 3.44
C ARG A 194 24.71 17.17 3.62
N LEU A 195 23.82 17.89 2.93
CA LEU A 195 22.37 17.67 2.98
C LEU A 195 21.84 17.22 1.62
N ASP A 196 21.79 15.91 1.38
CA ASP A 196 21.23 15.31 0.16
C ASP A 196 19.70 15.19 0.26
N THR A 197 19.03 16.34 0.22
CA THR A 197 17.54 16.40 0.17
C THR A 197 17.06 16.40 -1.26
N VAL A 198 16.04 15.57 -1.54
CA VAL A 198 15.39 15.43 -2.85
C VAL A 198 14.31 16.48 -3.02
N ALA A 199 13.53 16.73 -1.97
CA ALA A 199 12.48 17.73 -1.97
C ALA A 199 12.32 18.32 -0.57
N ALA A 200 11.91 19.58 -0.51
CA ALA A 200 11.60 20.25 0.73
C ALA A 200 10.40 21.17 0.56
N SER A 201 9.50 21.16 1.55
CA SER A 201 8.31 22.01 1.55
C SER A 201 7.99 22.47 2.96
N GLN A 202 7.41 23.66 3.09
CA GLN A 202 6.89 24.16 4.37
C GLN A 202 5.41 24.49 4.26
N VAL A 203 4.69 24.29 5.35
CA VAL A 203 3.30 24.71 5.51
C VAL A 203 3.19 25.46 6.84
N VAL A 204 2.66 26.68 6.77
CA VAL A 204 2.41 27.52 7.96
C VAL A 204 0.93 27.41 8.32
N SER A 205 0.63 27.14 9.58
CA SER A 205 -0.74 27.09 10.09
C SER A 205 -0.78 27.53 11.55
N GLN A 206 -1.57 28.57 11.85
CA GLN A 206 -1.83 29.04 13.22
C GLN A 206 -0.53 29.33 14.03
N GLY A 207 0.44 30.01 13.41
CA GLY A 207 1.74 30.33 14.05
C GLY A 207 2.68 29.13 14.26
N THR A 208 2.29 27.95 13.75
CA THR A 208 3.12 26.75 13.72
C THR A 208 3.54 26.47 12.29
N VAL A 209 4.80 26.15 12.08
CA VAL A 209 5.35 25.75 10.80
C VAL A 209 5.64 24.26 10.83
N VAL A 210 5.30 23.60 9.74
CA VAL A 210 5.63 22.20 9.46
C VAL A 210 6.56 22.18 8.26
N VAL A 211 7.84 21.87 8.51
CA VAL A 211 8.85 21.65 7.48
C VAL A 211 8.92 20.17 7.18
N ARG A 212 8.84 19.84 5.90
CA ARG A 212 8.89 18.47 5.38
C ARG A 212 10.08 18.33 4.45
N LEU A 213 10.96 17.38 4.77
CA LEU A 213 12.17 17.08 4.01
C LEU A 213 12.10 15.64 3.50
N GLU A 214 12.28 15.46 2.20
CA GLU A 214 12.39 14.16 1.55
C GLU A 214 13.84 13.88 1.18
N PHE A 215 14.33 12.69 1.51
CA PHE A 215 15.71 12.25 1.27
C PHE A 215 15.76 11.13 0.24
N ALA A 216 16.91 10.97 -0.42
CA ALA A 216 17.09 9.92 -1.42
C ALA A 216 17.15 8.51 -0.80
N GLY A 217 17.61 8.42 0.45
CA GLY A 217 17.79 7.17 1.18
C GLY A 217 17.31 7.24 2.63
N TYR A 218 17.27 6.08 3.27
CA TYR A 218 16.84 5.96 4.67
C TYR A 218 17.89 6.46 5.65
N GLU A 219 19.16 6.12 5.46
CA GLU A 219 20.23 6.59 6.36
C GLU A 219 20.34 8.13 6.44
N PRO A 220 20.32 8.88 5.32
CA PRO A 220 20.31 10.35 5.40
C PRO A 220 19.11 10.91 6.16
N ALA A 221 17.93 10.29 6.02
CA ALA A 221 16.73 10.71 6.74
C ALA A 221 16.84 10.43 8.25
N GLU A 222 17.39 9.28 8.64
CA GLU A 222 17.59 8.94 10.04
C GLU A 222 18.66 9.83 10.70
N ALA A 223 19.78 10.09 9.99
CA ALA A 223 20.80 11.01 10.44
C ALA A 223 20.24 12.43 10.62
N ALA A 224 19.42 12.89 9.66
CA ALA A 224 18.72 14.17 9.76
C ALA A 224 17.74 14.22 10.93
N LYS A 225 17.00 13.14 11.19
CA LYS A 225 16.13 13.04 12.37
C LYS A 225 16.93 13.19 13.66
N ARG A 226 17.99 12.40 13.84
CA ARG A 226 18.83 12.45 15.05
C ARG A 226 19.47 13.83 15.24
N ALA A 227 19.93 14.45 14.16
CA ALA A 227 20.47 15.81 14.18
C ALA A 227 19.42 16.85 14.59
N ALA A 228 18.20 16.75 14.04
CA ALA A 228 17.10 17.64 14.39
C ALA A 228 16.63 17.44 15.84
N GLU A 229 16.49 16.19 16.30
CA GLU A 229 16.16 15.86 17.70
C GLU A 229 17.22 16.39 18.67
N GLY A 230 18.50 16.26 18.36
CA GLY A 230 19.58 16.77 19.20
C GLY A 230 19.64 18.30 19.27
N ALA A 231 19.25 18.99 18.20
CA ALA A 231 19.25 20.45 18.13
C ALA A 231 18.00 21.08 18.74
N PHE A 232 16.82 20.51 18.45
CA PHE A 232 15.54 21.06 18.85
C PHE A 232 14.94 20.41 20.10
N GLY A 233 15.42 19.23 20.51
CA GLY A 233 14.82 18.46 21.62
C GLY A 233 14.87 19.15 22.97
N LYS A 234 15.68 20.21 23.13
CA LYS A 234 15.70 21.06 24.34
C LYS A 234 14.59 22.12 24.34
N GLN A 235 13.90 22.35 23.22
CA GLN A 235 12.84 23.34 23.12
C GLN A 235 11.46 22.69 23.32
N PRO A 236 10.65 23.15 24.29
CA PRO A 236 9.40 22.49 24.68
C PRO A 236 8.27 22.58 23.65
N ARG A 237 8.51 23.17 22.46
CA ARG A 237 7.50 23.40 21.42
C ARG A 237 7.90 22.90 20.03
N VAL A 238 9.04 22.22 19.90
CA VAL A 238 9.49 21.66 18.63
C VAL A 238 9.40 20.15 18.70
N SER A 239 8.69 19.55 17.75
CA SER A 239 8.63 18.10 17.58
C SER A 239 9.23 17.70 16.24
N CYS A 240 10.07 16.66 16.27
CA CYS A 240 10.60 16.02 15.09
C CYS A 240 9.94 14.66 14.95
N VAL A 241 9.22 14.42 13.86
CA VAL A 241 8.52 13.18 13.60
C VAL A 241 8.93 12.65 12.23
N VAL A 242 9.31 11.38 12.19
CA VAL A 242 9.53 10.67 10.93
C VAL A 242 8.22 9.99 10.57
N TYR A 243 7.57 10.49 9.53
CA TYR A 243 6.33 9.89 9.04
C TYR A 243 6.66 8.86 7.98
N LEU A 244 6.11 7.65 8.08
CA LEU A 244 6.01 6.75 6.94
C LEU A 244 5.29 7.45 5.79
N HIS A 245 5.98 7.62 4.67
CA HIS A 245 5.36 8.16 3.49
C HIS A 245 4.56 7.05 2.79
N VAL A 246 3.29 6.83 3.19
CA VAL A 246 2.38 5.85 2.54
C VAL A 246 1.89 6.35 1.17
N ARG A 247 2.63 7.22 0.48
CA ARG A 247 2.12 7.99 -0.67
C ARG A 247 2.73 7.63 -2.02
N GLU A 248 3.54 6.57 -2.09
CA GLU A 248 4.28 6.22 -3.30
C GLU A 248 3.75 5.00 -4.07
N VAL A 249 2.46 4.65 -3.93
CA VAL A 249 1.80 3.72 -4.88
C VAL A 249 0.79 4.43 -5.79
N ALA A 250 0.41 5.69 -5.51
CA ALA A 250 -0.64 6.38 -6.27
C ALA A 250 -0.15 7.26 -7.44
N LYS A 251 1.17 7.53 -7.56
CA LYS A 251 1.69 8.44 -8.61
C LYS A 251 2.45 7.77 -9.75
N ALA A 252 2.84 6.51 -9.61
CA ALA A 252 3.47 5.77 -10.69
C ALA A 252 2.41 4.99 -11.48
N ARG A 253 1.72 5.69 -12.41
CA ARG A 253 1.23 5.18 -13.71
C ARG A 253 -0.04 5.91 -14.18
N ARG A 254 0.14 7.02 -14.91
CA ARG A 254 -0.73 7.32 -16.06
C ARG A 254 -0.44 6.25 -17.11
N TRP A 255 -1.27 5.21 -17.19
CA TRP A 255 -1.38 4.43 -18.42
C TRP A 255 -2.18 5.27 -19.41
N ARG A 256 -1.58 5.54 -20.56
CA ARG A 256 -2.32 5.80 -21.80
C ARG A 256 -2.84 4.45 -22.32
#